data_AF-A0A9N9RTY7-F1
#
_entry.id   AF-A0A9N9RTY7-F1
#
_cell.length_a   1.000
_cell.length_b   1.000
_cell.length_c   1.000
_cell.angle_alpha   90.00
_cell.angle_beta   90.00
_cell.angle_gamma   90.00
#
_symmetry.space_group_name_H-M   'P 1'
#
loop_
_entity.id
_entity.type
_entity.pdbx_description
1 polymer ?
#
loop_
_entity_poly.entity_id
_entity_poly.type
_entity_poly.pdbx_seq_one_letter_code
_entity_poly.pdbx_strand_id
1 'polypeptide(L)'
;MCNKINLDEINKIPKEEFKDIIESWMDQKAVMKDLQKKLRKQLFSDFQKTAIGKAIEIQNLKKSFNPKAYVLNSMHAEHLYCEKYFFSLSVLSAEIQPHVLPNFDEEKFRYERKEIVEYMQILGLNKEDKIVKQIITSYKSSNESLISLLLKHLILTHRVVESKTSGAQTEIKAQVMDVSQISCSTKSTKKLNKRRNHSLLDPDIKRSKSKNGVSLIAKNLDKMSHNISMITNKLEDLKKSSSHDDTKSIISYVGGIMQQLSSCVNNFEKLCNDIKTINEEKNSKSNYEEYIDDMKNSENGKKFLKKFSKSFYRILNEEKKKIQKDYQRKLEKEKKKLSKFHHKSSLKAEHAHKTLVLKEPLDREITKDLNEIYRNAFLTIENMEKENQILEKTLEIDIMNKKKKSENKIKNEENQKPESNVAENNLLAKLDLNECRQIHSAESSSIKNNEPHSYSTTSFEDDISDDKNI
;
A
#
# COMPACT_ATOMS: atom_id res chain seq x y z
N MET A 1 -3.15 52.85 25.06
CA MET A 1 -2.43 53.18 26.31
C MET A 1 -2.01 51.87 26.96
N CYS A 2 -0.73 51.50 26.86
CA CYS A 2 -0.21 50.29 27.50
C CYS A 2 0.12 50.62 28.95
N ASN A 3 -0.69 50.13 29.89
CA ASN A 3 -0.34 50.17 31.30
C ASN A 3 0.96 49.40 31.50
N LYS A 4 1.99 50.10 32.01
CA LYS A 4 3.19 49.45 32.54
C LYS A 4 2.74 48.61 33.73
N ILE A 5 2.58 47.31 33.52
CA ILE A 5 2.28 46.37 34.59
C ILE A 5 3.52 46.32 35.48
N ASN A 6 3.40 46.80 36.71
CA ASN A 6 4.46 46.73 37.71
C ASN A 6 4.67 45.26 38.09
N LEU A 7 5.89 44.74 37.92
CA LEU A 7 6.23 43.34 38.24
C LEU A 7 5.99 42.99 39.72
N ASP A 8 6.01 44.00 40.60
CA ASP A 8 5.76 43.84 42.04
C ASP A 8 4.28 43.60 42.39
N GLU A 9 3.35 43.93 41.48
CA GLU A 9 1.92 43.62 41.67
C GLU A 9 1.61 42.17 41.29
N ILE A 10 2.35 41.58 40.34
CA ILE A 10 2.20 40.18 39.91
C ILE A 10 2.60 39.21 41.03
N ASN A 11 3.62 39.55 41.82
CA ASN A 11 4.08 38.73 42.95
C ASN A 11 3.10 38.68 44.13
N LYS A 12 2.08 39.57 44.16
CA LYS A 12 1.04 39.60 45.19
C LYS A 12 -0.22 38.82 44.81
N ILE A 13 -0.32 38.36 43.56
CA ILE A 13 -1.47 37.59 43.09
C ILE A 13 -1.34 36.15 43.59
N PRO A 14 -2.35 35.60 44.28
CA PRO A 14 -2.39 34.19 44.66
C PRO A 14 -2.20 33.29 43.43
N LYS A 15 -1.49 32.17 43.59
CA LYS A 15 -1.14 31.27 42.46
C LYS A 15 -2.36 30.76 41.68
N GLU A 16 -3.50 30.65 42.35
CA GLU A 16 -4.77 30.19 41.77
C GLU A 16 -5.41 31.28 40.91
N GLU A 17 -5.50 32.52 41.42
CA GLU A 17 -6.02 33.66 40.66
C GLU A 17 -5.12 34.01 39.46
N PHE A 18 -3.80 33.88 39.60
CA PHE A 18 -2.86 34.09 38.50
C PHE A 18 -3.06 33.07 37.38
N LYS A 19 -3.35 31.82 37.75
CA LYS A 19 -3.65 30.75 36.79
C LYS A 19 -4.94 31.05 36.02
N ASP A 20 -5.98 31.49 36.72
CA ASP A 20 -7.28 31.82 36.11
C ASP A 20 -7.18 33.04 35.19
N ILE A 21 -6.39 34.06 35.57
CA ILE A 21 -6.12 35.23 34.73
C ILE A 21 -5.36 34.82 33.46
N ILE A 22 -4.38 33.92 33.58
CA ILE A 22 -3.62 33.41 32.43
C ILE A 22 -4.50 32.53 31.53
N GLU A 23 -5.33 31.64 32.09
CA GLU A 23 -6.24 30.79 31.33
C GLU A 23 -7.26 31.65 30.57
N SER A 24 -7.86 32.65 31.24
CA SER A 24 -8.78 33.60 30.61
C SER A 24 -8.11 34.44 29.52
N TRP A 25 -6.88 34.89 29.74
CA TRP A 25 -6.11 35.64 28.74
C TRP A 25 -5.71 34.77 27.53
N MET A 26 -5.33 33.51 27.77
CA MET A 26 -5.00 32.55 26.71
C MET A 26 -6.22 32.18 25.86
N ASP A 27 -7.40 32.10 26.48
CA ASP A 27 -8.66 31.85 25.78
C ASP A 27 -9.14 33.09 25.02
N GLN A 28 -9.08 34.28 25.62
CA GLN A 28 -9.45 35.55 24.96
C GLN A 28 -8.59 35.85 23.73
N LYS A 29 -7.28 35.57 23.82
CA LYS A 29 -6.37 35.74 22.67
C LYS A 29 -6.35 34.54 21.71
N ALA A 30 -7.19 33.52 21.93
CA ALA A 30 -7.22 32.27 21.18
C ALA A 30 -5.87 31.52 21.10
N VAL A 31 -4.90 31.89 21.96
CA VAL A 31 -3.54 31.33 21.99
C VAL A 31 -3.61 29.85 22.34
N MET A 32 -4.52 29.44 23.22
CA MET A 32 -4.74 28.03 23.56
C MET A 32 -5.17 27.21 22.33
N LYS A 33 -6.09 27.74 21.52
CA LYS A 33 -6.58 27.09 20.30
C LYS A 33 -5.49 27.03 19.23
N ASP A 34 -4.73 28.10 19.05
CA ASP A 34 -3.62 28.13 18.09
C ASP A 34 -2.46 27.21 18.50
N LEU A 35 -2.14 27.15 19.79
CA LEU A 35 -1.16 26.22 20.34
C LEU A 35 -1.61 24.78 20.15
N GLN A 36 -2.87 24.45 20.47
CA GLN A 36 -3.43 23.12 20.23
C GLN A 36 -3.42 22.76 18.74
N LYS A 37 -3.76 23.70 17.86
CA LYS A 37 -3.69 23.50 16.40
C LYS A 37 -2.26 23.24 15.93
N LYS A 38 -1.28 23.97 16.47
CA LYS A 38 0.14 23.82 16.14
C LYS A 38 0.69 22.49 16.66
N LEU A 39 0.37 22.13 17.90
CA LEU A 39 0.69 20.83 18.50
C LEU A 39 0.06 19.67 17.73
N ARG A 40 -1.22 19.77 17.35
CA ARG A 40 -1.90 18.76 16.51
C ARG A 40 -1.21 18.62 15.16
N LYS A 41 -0.88 19.73 14.49
CA LYS A 41 -0.13 19.72 13.22
C LYS A 41 1.25 19.06 13.38
N GLN A 42 1.95 19.37 14.46
CA GLN A 42 3.29 18.84 14.72
C GLN A 42 3.24 17.34 15.08
N LEU A 43 2.34 16.93 15.97
CA LEU A 43 2.08 15.52 16.28
C LEU A 43 1.70 14.74 15.04
N PHE A 44 0.82 15.28 14.19
CA PHE A 44 0.43 14.62 12.95
C PHE A 44 1.60 14.51 11.97
N SER A 45 2.40 15.58 11.81
CA SER A 45 3.60 15.57 10.97
C SER A 45 4.64 14.56 11.47
N ASP A 46 4.88 14.50 12.77
CA ASP A 46 5.85 13.59 13.36
C ASP A 46 5.34 12.15 13.34
N PHE A 47 4.03 11.95 13.55
CA PHE A 47 3.36 10.66 13.37
C PHE A 47 3.47 10.16 11.92
N GLN A 48 3.20 11.00 10.92
CA GLN A 48 3.36 10.65 9.50
C GLN A 48 4.82 10.33 9.12
N LYS A 49 5.82 10.90 9.81
CA LYS A 49 7.23 10.52 9.60
C LYS A 49 7.58 9.14 10.15
N THR A 50 6.83 8.62 11.12
CA THR A 50 7.06 7.28 11.69
C THR A 50 6.74 6.18 10.69
N ALA A 51 7.35 5.00 10.86
CA ALA A 51 7.08 3.84 10.01
C ALA A 51 5.61 3.38 10.07
N ILE A 52 4.95 3.55 11.23
CA ILE A 52 3.53 3.23 11.43
C ILE A 52 2.64 4.24 10.69
N GLY A 53 2.94 5.54 10.81
CA GLY A 53 2.22 6.58 10.06
C GLY A 53 2.33 6.37 8.56
N LYS A 54 3.53 6.07 8.05
CA LYS A 54 3.75 5.70 6.64
C LYS A 54 3.01 4.41 6.25
N ALA A 55 2.99 3.41 7.11
CA ALA A 55 2.27 2.16 6.84
C ALA A 55 0.75 2.36 6.79
N ILE A 56 0.18 3.16 7.71
CA ILE A 56 -1.25 3.51 7.74
C ILE A 56 -1.61 4.38 6.54
N GLU A 57 -0.76 5.35 6.17
CA GLU A 57 -0.92 6.14 4.96
C GLU A 57 -0.94 5.22 3.74
N ILE A 58 0.08 4.38 3.54
CA ILE A 58 0.13 3.37 2.47
C ILE A 58 -1.08 2.41 2.51
N GLN A 59 -1.58 2.05 3.68
CA GLN A 59 -2.72 1.14 3.83
C GLN A 59 -4.06 1.82 3.54
N ASN A 60 -4.21 3.10 3.89
CA ASN A 60 -5.34 3.94 3.50
C ASN A 60 -5.32 4.19 1.99
N LEU A 61 -4.15 4.45 1.42
CA LEU A 61 -3.94 4.54 -0.04
C LEU A 61 -4.36 3.23 -0.73
N LYS A 62 -3.93 2.08 -0.21
CA LYS A 62 -4.33 0.76 -0.76
C LYS A 62 -5.82 0.45 -0.60
N LYS A 63 -6.51 1.00 0.41
CA LYS A 63 -7.95 0.82 0.59
C LYS A 63 -8.80 1.67 -0.37
N SER A 64 -8.26 2.78 -0.89
CA SER A 64 -8.95 3.67 -1.85
C SER A 64 -8.38 3.65 -3.27
N PHE A 65 -7.29 2.91 -3.53
CA PHE A 65 -6.64 2.87 -4.84
C PHE A 65 -7.50 2.10 -5.84
N ASN A 66 -8.20 2.82 -6.71
CA ASN A 66 -8.83 2.26 -7.89
C ASN A 66 -7.85 2.36 -9.07
N PRO A 67 -7.29 1.24 -9.58
CA PRO A 67 -6.31 1.26 -10.66
C PRO A 67 -6.84 1.90 -11.94
N LYS A 68 -8.14 1.77 -12.23
CA LYS A 68 -8.74 2.41 -13.41
C LYS A 68 -8.84 3.93 -13.23
N ALA A 69 -9.18 4.38 -12.02
CA ALA A 69 -9.21 5.81 -11.70
C ALA A 69 -7.80 6.42 -11.76
N TYR A 70 -6.78 5.68 -11.29
CA TYR A 70 -5.37 6.07 -11.44
C TYR A 70 -5.02 6.30 -12.91
N VAL A 71 -5.26 5.30 -13.77
CA VAL A 71 -4.90 5.39 -15.19
C VAL A 71 -5.64 6.54 -15.87
N LEU A 72 -6.93 6.70 -15.58
CA LEU A 72 -7.74 7.78 -16.15
C LEU A 72 -7.25 9.17 -15.69
N ASN A 73 -6.95 9.32 -14.40
CA ASN A 73 -6.44 10.57 -13.84
C ASN A 73 -5.06 10.92 -14.41
N SER A 74 -4.18 9.94 -14.58
CA SER A 74 -2.88 10.13 -15.22
C SER A 74 -3.01 10.52 -16.69
N MET A 75 -3.87 9.85 -17.46
CA MET A 75 -4.15 10.22 -18.86
C MET A 75 -4.76 11.63 -18.97
N HIS A 76 -5.65 12.00 -18.03
CA HIS A 76 -6.26 13.32 -18.00
C HIS A 76 -5.23 14.40 -17.63
N ALA A 77 -4.37 14.14 -16.65
CA ALA A 77 -3.29 15.06 -16.29
C ALA A 77 -2.30 15.27 -17.45
N GLU A 78 -1.95 14.20 -18.18
CA GLU A 78 -1.14 14.29 -19.40
C GLU A 78 -1.83 15.13 -20.49
N HIS A 79 -3.14 14.97 -20.67
CA HIS A 79 -3.91 15.78 -21.62
C HIS A 79 -3.88 17.27 -21.25
N LEU A 80 -4.14 17.60 -19.99
CA LEU A 80 -4.07 18.99 -19.49
C LEU A 80 -2.66 19.57 -19.67
N TYR A 81 -1.63 18.76 -19.45
CA TYR A 81 -0.24 19.16 -19.70
C TYR A 81 0.04 19.42 -21.19
N CYS A 82 -0.36 18.50 -22.09
CA CYS A 82 -0.16 18.65 -23.54
C CYS A 82 -0.85 19.90 -24.11
N GLU A 83 -2.06 20.20 -23.63
CA GLU A 83 -2.85 21.37 -24.04
C GLU A 83 -2.48 22.65 -23.26
N LYS A 84 -1.46 22.60 -22.39
CA LYS A 84 -0.94 23.73 -21.60
C LYS A 84 -1.94 24.33 -20.60
N TYR A 85 -2.88 23.54 -20.08
CA TYR A 85 -3.80 23.94 -19.01
C TYR A 85 -3.16 23.82 -17.62
N PHE A 86 -2.09 24.57 -17.37
CA PHE A 86 -1.29 24.46 -16.14
C PHE A 86 -2.07 24.80 -14.85
N PHE A 87 -3.01 25.76 -14.91
CA PHE A 87 -3.85 26.10 -13.75
C PHE A 87 -4.75 24.92 -13.38
N SER A 88 -5.48 24.36 -14.34
CA SER A 88 -6.33 23.18 -14.13
C SER A 88 -5.53 21.98 -13.67
N LEU A 89 -4.32 21.78 -14.20
CA LEU A 89 -3.40 20.73 -13.75
C LEU A 89 -2.96 20.92 -12.29
N SER A 90 -2.71 22.16 -11.86
CA SER A 90 -2.35 22.47 -10.47
C SER A 90 -3.50 22.25 -9.48
N VAL A 91 -4.74 22.53 -9.90
CA VAL A 91 -5.93 22.24 -9.11
C VAL A 91 -6.12 20.72 -9.04
N LEU A 92 -6.00 20.03 -10.19
CA LEU A 92 -6.11 18.58 -10.27
C LEU A 92 -5.06 17.88 -9.40
N SER A 93 -3.82 18.36 -9.36
CA SER A 93 -2.74 17.80 -8.53
C SER A 93 -2.88 18.11 -7.03
N ALA A 94 -3.66 19.13 -6.68
CA ALA A 94 -4.01 19.42 -5.28
C ALA A 94 -5.22 18.59 -4.81
N GLU A 95 -6.20 18.34 -5.69
CA GLU A 95 -7.39 17.54 -5.39
C GLU A 95 -7.11 16.04 -5.40
N ILE A 96 -6.26 15.59 -6.33
CA ILE A 96 -5.77 14.21 -6.40
C ILE A 96 -4.53 14.11 -5.53
N GLN A 97 -4.41 13.02 -4.77
CA GLN A 97 -3.24 12.81 -3.91
C GLN A 97 -1.93 12.87 -4.73
N PRO A 98 -0.92 13.65 -4.30
CA PRO A 98 0.21 14.01 -5.16
C PRO A 98 1.13 12.85 -5.56
N HIS A 99 1.07 11.71 -4.86
CA HIS A 99 1.85 10.50 -5.19
C HIS A 99 1.16 9.59 -6.24
N VAL A 100 0.02 10.02 -6.78
CA VAL A 100 -0.76 9.29 -7.79
C VAL A 100 -0.51 9.81 -9.21
N LEU A 101 0.01 11.02 -9.37
CA LEU A 101 0.23 11.61 -10.69
C LEU A 101 1.70 11.52 -11.11
N PRO A 102 1.99 11.43 -12.42
CA PRO A 102 3.35 11.53 -12.94
C PRO A 102 4.00 12.87 -12.58
N ASN A 103 5.32 12.90 -12.52
CA ASN A 103 6.02 14.17 -12.36
C ASN A 103 6.03 14.93 -13.70
N PHE A 104 5.46 16.14 -13.73
CA PHE A 104 5.36 16.98 -14.92
C PHE A 104 6.42 18.09 -14.96
N ASP A 105 7.47 17.99 -14.16
CA ASP A 105 8.58 18.96 -14.09
C ASP A 105 9.46 19.00 -15.36
N GLU A 106 9.37 17.98 -16.22
CA GLU A 106 10.12 17.93 -17.48
C GLU A 106 9.51 18.86 -18.53
N GLU A 107 10.32 19.44 -19.43
CA GLU A 107 9.83 20.33 -20.50
C GLU A 107 8.90 19.65 -21.52
N LYS A 108 8.98 18.31 -21.63
CA LYS A 108 8.14 17.50 -22.53
C LYS A 108 7.84 16.14 -21.90
N PHE A 109 6.89 16.11 -20.97
CA PHE A 109 6.42 14.86 -20.39
C PHE A 109 5.76 13.94 -21.45
N ARG A 110 6.21 12.68 -21.54
CA ARG A 110 5.59 11.62 -22.36
C ARG A 110 5.74 10.24 -21.73
N TYR A 111 4.65 9.47 -21.73
CA TYR A 111 4.67 8.08 -21.30
C TYR A 111 5.59 7.17 -22.13
N GLU A 112 6.30 6.27 -21.46
CA GLU A 112 7.07 5.22 -22.11
C GLU A 112 6.16 4.16 -22.74
N ARG A 113 6.69 3.43 -23.73
CA ARG A 113 5.97 2.31 -24.37
C ARG A 113 5.48 1.27 -23.35
N LYS A 114 6.27 1.00 -22.30
CA LYS A 114 5.91 0.03 -21.26
C LYS A 114 4.71 0.50 -20.45
N GLU A 115 4.72 1.77 -20.04
CA GLU A 115 3.64 2.40 -19.27
C GLU A 115 2.33 2.44 -20.04
N ILE A 116 2.36 2.79 -21.34
CA ILE A 116 1.17 2.79 -22.20
C ILE A 116 0.55 1.39 -22.25
N VAL A 117 1.38 0.34 -22.40
CA VAL A 117 0.89 -1.05 -22.44
C VAL A 117 0.25 -1.42 -21.10
N GLU A 118 0.85 -1.06 -19.97
CA GLU A 118 0.29 -1.31 -18.64
C GLU A 118 -1.04 -0.58 -18.42
N TYR A 119 -1.14 0.68 -18.85
CA TYR A 119 -2.37 1.46 -18.78
C TYR A 119 -3.50 0.84 -19.60
N MET A 120 -3.20 0.39 -20.82
CA MET A 120 -4.19 -0.30 -21.66
C MET A 120 -4.65 -1.62 -21.04
N GLN A 121 -3.75 -2.39 -20.42
CA GLN A 121 -4.13 -3.61 -19.68
C GLN A 121 -5.07 -3.33 -18.52
N ILE A 122 -4.81 -2.28 -17.74
CA ILE A 122 -5.64 -1.89 -16.59
C ILE A 122 -7.06 -1.46 -17.06
N LEU A 123 -7.15 -0.82 -18.22
CA LEU A 123 -8.43 -0.46 -18.85
C LEU A 123 -9.18 -1.67 -19.44
N GLY A 124 -8.51 -2.83 -19.55
CA GLY A 124 -9.10 -4.09 -20.02
C GLY A 124 -8.82 -4.44 -21.48
N LEU A 125 -7.85 -3.77 -22.12
CA LEU A 125 -7.39 -4.09 -23.47
C LEU A 125 -6.21 -5.06 -23.41
N ASN A 126 -6.18 -6.04 -24.31
CA ASN A 126 -5.08 -7.01 -24.35
C ASN A 126 -3.84 -6.39 -25.00
N LYS A 127 -2.65 -6.79 -24.54
CA LYS A 127 -1.35 -6.34 -25.09
C LYS A 127 -1.20 -6.63 -26.60
N GLU A 128 -1.88 -7.66 -27.08
CA GLU A 128 -1.79 -8.16 -28.44
C GLU A 128 -2.81 -7.50 -29.39
N ASP A 129 -3.77 -6.75 -28.85
CA ASP A 129 -4.82 -6.12 -29.64
C ASP A 129 -4.22 -5.16 -30.66
N LYS A 130 -4.72 -5.26 -31.90
CA LYS A 130 -4.31 -4.37 -33.00
C LYS A 130 -4.50 -2.89 -32.63
N ILE A 131 -5.54 -2.59 -31.85
CA ILE A 131 -5.86 -1.26 -31.34
C ILE A 131 -4.73 -0.72 -30.45
N VAL A 132 -4.21 -1.53 -29.52
CA VAL A 132 -3.12 -1.10 -28.63
C VAL A 132 -1.83 -0.84 -29.42
N LYS A 133 -1.52 -1.68 -30.41
CA LYS A 133 -0.37 -1.47 -31.31
C LYS A 133 -0.51 -0.20 -32.17
N GLN A 134 -1.72 0.10 -32.63
CA GLN A 134 -2.02 1.33 -33.36
C GLN A 134 -1.88 2.56 -32.46
N ILE A 135 -2.45 2.54 -31.25
CA ILE A 135 -2.33 3.63 -30.27
C ILE A 135 -0.85 3.91 -29.94
N ILE A 136 -0.03 2.89 -29.71
CA ILE A 136 1.41 3.07 -29.41
C ILE A 136 2.14 3.71 -30.60
N THR A 137 1.86 3.27 -31.82
CA THR A 137 2.49 3.82 -33.02
C THR A 137 2.05 5.28 -33.23
N SER A 138 0.75 5.57 -33.12
CA SER A 138 0.20 6.92 -33.25
C SER A 138 0.70 7.86 -32.15
N TYR A 139 0.83 7.39 -30.91
CA TYR A 139 1.31 8.21 -29.79
C TYR A 139 2.79 8.61 -29.94
N LYS A 140 3.61 7.75 -30.55
CA LYS A 140 5.01 8.09 -30.85
C LYS A 140 5.15 9.07 -32.01
N SER A 141 4.27 8.97 -33.01
CA SER A 141 4.33 9.78 -34.22
C SER A 141 3.59 11.11 -34.11
N SER A 142 2.64 11.23 -33.17
CA SER A 142 1.83 12.43 -32.99
C SER A 142 2.14 13.11 -31.66
N ASN A 143 1.92 14.42 -31.60
CA ASN A 143 1.99 15.18 -30.35
C ASN A 143 0.65 15.16 -29.59
N GLU A 144 -0.24 14.22 -29.90
CA GLU A 144 -1.56 14.13 -29.26
C GLU A 144 -1.45 13.45 -27.90
N SER A 145 -2.32 13.83 -26.96
CA SER A 145 -2.42 13.14 -25.67
C SER A 145 -2.93 11.70 -25.82
N LEU A 146 -2.58 10.84 -24.87
CA LEU A 146 -2.97 9.43 -24.91
C LEU A 146 -4.50 9.25 -24.88
N ILE A 147 -5.22 10.10 -24.14
CA ILE A 147 -6.68 10.05 -24.05
C ILE A 147 -7.36 10.43 -25.38
N SER A 148 -6.82 11.43 -26.10
CA SER A 148 -7.34 11.82 -27.42
C SER A 148 -7.20 10.68 -28.43
N LEU A 149 -6.05 10.01 -28.43
CA LEU A 149 -5.83 8.86 -29.30
C LEU A 149 -6.74 7.68 -28.93
N LEU A 150 -6.92 7.40 -27.64
CA LEU A 150 -7.82 6.36 -27.18
C LEU A 150 -9.26 6.63 -27.65
N LEU A 151 -9.75 7.86 -27.45
CA LEU A 151 -11.09 8.27 -27.89
C LEU A 151 -11.25 8.19 -29.41
N LYS A 152 -10.26 8.66 -30.18
CA LYS A 152 -10.28 8.53 -31.65
C LYS A 152 -10.41 7.08 -32.08
N HIS A 153 -9.63 6.18 -31.49
CA HIS A 153 -9.70 4.75 -31.84
C HIS A 153 -11.01 4.09 -31.38
N LEU A 154 -11.57 4.48 -30.23
CA LEU A 154 -12.88 4.02 -29.77
C LEU A 154 -14.02 4.48 -30.70
N ILE A 155 -14.01 5.73 -31.15
CA ILE A 155 -15.00 6.26 -32.08
C ILE A 155 -14.89 5.57 -33.45
N LEU A 156 -13.67 5.40 -33.95
CA LEU A 156 -13.43 4.73 -35.24
C LEU A 156 -13.88 3.26 -35.20
N THR A 157 -13.60 2.56 -34.10
CA THR A 157 -14.06 1.17 -33.94
C THR A 157 -15.58 1.07 -33.83
N HIS A 158 -16.25 2.02 -33.14
CA HIS A 158 -17.72 2.06 -33.08
C HIS A 158 -18.36 2.30 -34.46
N ARG A 159 -17.84 3.24 -35.25
CA ARG A 159 -18.35 3.53 -36.62
C ARG A 159 -18.21 2.34 -37.57
N VAL A 160 -17.16 1.52 -37.42
CA VAL A 160 -16.96 0.29 -38.22
C VAL A 160 -17.96 -0.80 -37.83
N VAL A 161 -18.45 -0.82 -36.59
CA VAL A 161 -19.49 -1.77 -36.15
C VAL A 161 -20.86 -1.34 -36.68
N GLU A 162 -21.20 -0.05 -36.59
CA GLU A 162 -22.48 0.48 -37.08
C GLU A 162 -22.64 0.28 -38.59
N SER A 163 -21.60 0.57 -39.38
CA SER A 163 -21.61 0.39 -40.84
C SER A 163 -21.72 -1.07 -41.29
N LYS A 164 -21.32 -2.04 -40.45
CA LYS A 164 -21.52 -3.47 -40.71
C LYS A 164 -22.92 -3.96 -40.32
N THR A 165 -23.56 -3.29 -39.37
CA THR A 165 -24.93 -3.62 -38.94
C THR A 165 -26.02 -2.95 -39.78
N SER A 166 -25.74 -1.81 -40.42
CA SER A 166 -26.67 -1.13 -41.35
C SER A 166 -26.47 -1.53 -42.82
N GLY A 167 -25.34 -2.15 -43.18
CA GLY A 167 -25.05 -2.59 -44.55
C GLY A 167 -25.65 -3.93 -44.98
N ALA A 168 -26.47 -4.59 -44.15
CA ALA A 168 -27.08 -5.88 -44.48
C ALA A 168 -28.45 -5.79 -45.19
N GLN A 169 -28.94 -4.58 -45.48
CA GLN A 169 -30.15 -4.37 -46.29
C GLN A 169 -29.98 -3.19 -47.24
N THR A 170 -29.24 -3.35 -48.34
CA THR A 170 -29.63 -2.96 -49.71
C THR A 170 -28.47 -3.17 -50.70
N GLU A 171 -28.84 -3.70 -51.85
CA GLU A 171 -27.99 -4.12 -52.96
C GLU A 171 -27.29 -2.97 -53.70
N ILE A 172 -26.05 -3.24 -54.11
CA ILE A 172 -25.50 -3.17 -55.48
C ILE A 172 -25.95 -1.96 -56.36
N LYS A 173 -25.01 -1.03 -56.63
CA LYS A 173 -24.54 -0.68 -58.00
C LYS A 173 -23.44 0.41 -58.03
N ALA A 174 -22.51 0.22 -58.98
CA ALA A 174 -21.47 1.10 -59.54
C ALA A 174 -20.22 1.37 -58.66
N GLN A 175 -19.12 0.62 -58.83
CA GLN A 175 -18.01 0.80 -59.81
C GLN A 175 -17.15 2.05 -59.47
N VAL A 176 -15.81 2.01 -59.34
CA VAL A 176 -14.80 1.66 -60.37
C VAL A 176 -13.40 1.45 -59.70
N MET A 177 -12.70 0.38 -60.13
CA MET A 177 -11.23 0.11 -60.19
C MET A 177 -10.37 -0.02 -58.92
N ASP A 178 -9.34 -0.87 -58.82
CA ASP A 178 -8.87 -2.05 -59.57
C ASP A 178 -7.63 -2.61 -58.80
N VAL A 179 -7.31 -3.90 -59.01
CA VAL A 179 -6.02 -4.60 -58.77
C VAL A 179 -5.55 -4.74 -57.29
N SER A 180 -5.23 -5.90 -56.68
CA SER A 180 -4.97 -7.27 -57.14
C SER A 180 -5.12 -8.28 -55.98
N GLN A 181 -5.32 -9.52 -56.42
CA GLN A 181 -5.46 -10.82 -55.76
C GLN A 181 -4.36 -11.11 -54.70
N ILE A 182 -4.53 -12.01 -53.72
CA ILE A 182 -4.59 -13.48 -53.88
C ILE A 182 -5.23 -14.13 -52.63
N SER A 183 -6.29 -14.94 -52.88
CA SER A 183 -6.64 -16.30 -52.40
C SER A 183 -6.21 -16.81 -50.99
N CYS A 184 -6.83 -17.76 -50.29
CA CYS A 184 -7.93 -18.69 -50.57
C CYS A 184 -8.34 -19.41 -49.26
N SER A 185 -9.49 -20.09 -49.33
CA SER A 185 -9.97 -21.18 -48.47
C SER A 185 -10.91 -20.83 -47.29
N THR A 186 -12.18 -21.00 -47.62
CA THR A 186 -13.28 -21.35 -46.74
C THR A 186 -13.01 -22.64 -45.98
N LYS A 187 -13.47 -22.71 -44.73
CA LYS A 187 -14.12 -23.91 -44.17
C LYS A 187 -14.94 -23.52 -42.94
N SER A 188 -16.26 -23.59 -43.11
CA SER A 188 -17.24 -23.59 -42.04
C SER A 188 -17.02 -24.81 -41.14
N THR A 189 -17.03 -24.61 -39.82
CA THR A 189 -17.54 -25.63 -38.91
C THR A 189 -18.35 -24.97 -37.80
N LYS A 190 -19.66 -25.23 -37.84
CA LYS A 190 -20.54 -25.26 -36.68
C LYS A 190 -19.94 -26.25 -35.67
N LYS A 191 -19.89 -25.91 -34.37
CA LYS A 191 -20.48 -26.72 -33.29
C LYS A 191 -20.07 -26.27 -31.88
N LEU A 192 -21.10 -26.29 -31.03
CA LEU A 192 -21.13 -26.64 -29.61
C LEU A 192 -20.37 -25.76 -28.60
N ASN A 193 -21.15 -24.87 -28.00
CA ASN A 193 -21.15 -24.66 -26.55
C ASN A 193 -21.14 -26.00 -25.81
N LYS A 194 -20.04 -26.30 -25.09
CA LYS A 194 -20.04 -27.29 -24.01
C LYS A 194 -19.30 -26.68 -22.82
N ARG A 195 -20.08 -26.03 -21.95
CA ARG A 195 -19.66 -25.68 -20.58
C ARG A 195 -19.26 -26.97 -19.87
N ARG A 196 -17.95 -27.16 -19.63
CA ARG A 196 -17.45 -28.15 -18.67
C ARG A 196 -17.31 -27.43 -17.33
N ASN A 197 -18.31 -27.62 -16.48
CA ASN A 197 -18.15 -27.46 -15.03
C ASN A 197 -17.33 -28.66 -14.55
N HIS A 198 -16.04 -28.47 -14.26
CA HIS A 198 -15.30 -29.41 -13.43
C HIS A 198 -15.60 -29.07 -11.97
N SER A 199 -16.49 -29.86 -11.38
CA SER A 199 -16.64 -30.02 -9.95
C SER A 199 -15.40 -30.75 -9.41
N LEU A 200 -14.54 -30.03 -8.72
CA LEU A 200 -13.62 -30.58 -7.72
C LEU A 200 -14.05 -29.97 -6.39
N LEU A 201 -14.95 -30.68 -5.70
CA LEU A 201 -15.18 -30.50 -4.28
C LEU A 201 -14.77 -31.80 -3.61
N ASP A 202 -13.67 -31.71 -2.86
CA ASP A 202 -13.40 -32.57 -1.71
C ASP A 202 -14.58 -32.51 -0.75
N PRO A 203 -15.13 -33.64 -0.30
CA PRO A 203 -16.26 -33.66 0.60
C PRO A 203 -15.76 -33.85 2.03
N ASP A 204 -15.25 -32.80 2.71
CA ASP A 204 -15.10 -32.89 4.17
C ASP A 204 -14.93 -31.54 4.87
N ILE A 205 -16.00 -30.72 4.88
CA ILE A 205 -16.21 -29.75 5.96
C ILE A 205 -17.69 -29.73 6.33
N LYS A 206 -18.04 -30.45 7.40
CA LYS A 206 -19.30 -30.31 8.13
C LYS A 206 -19.39 -28.91 8.75
N ARG A 207 -19.92 -27.94 8.00
CA ARG A 207 -20.49 -26.70 8.55
C ARG A 207 -22.01 -26.78 8.47
N SER A 208 -22.61 -27.18 9.58
CA SER A 208 -24.05 -27.18 9.81
C SER A 208 -24.55 -25.75 10.08
N LYS A 209 -25.80 -25.50 9.68
CA LYS A 209 -26.70 -24.38 10.06
C LYS A 209 -26.82 -23.12 9.18
N SER A 210 -26.09 -22.92 8.08
CA SER A 210 -26.34 -21.77 7.17
C SER A 210 -26.86 -22.11 5.77
N LYS A 211 -26.99 -23.41 5.42
CA LYS A 211 -27.34 -23.85 4.05
C LYS A 211 -28.82 -23.67 3.68
N ASN A 212 -29.70 -23.40 4.65
CA ASN A 212 -31.14 -23.37 4.39
C ASN A 212 -31.58 -22.08 3.65
N GLY A 213 -31.05 -20.91 4.04
CA GLY A 213 -31.44 -19.64 3.42
C GLY A 213 -31.05 -19.51 1.95
N VAL A 214 -29.85 -19.96 1.59
CA VAL A 214 -29.36 -19.93 0.20
C VAL A 214 -30.14 -20.89 -0.70
N SER A 215 -30.54 -22.05 -0.18
CA SER A 215 -31.38 -23.01 -0.91
C SER A 215 -32.79 -22.45 -1.16
N LEU A 216 -33.35 -21.70 -0.20
CA LEU A 216 -34.67 -21.09 -0.34
C LEU A 216 -34.68 -19.96 -1.41
N ILE A 217 -33.64 -19.11 -1.39
CA ILE A 217 -33.43 -18.07 -2.42
C ILE A 217 -33.34 -18.68 -3.82
N ALA A 218 -32.55 -19.75 -3.98
CA ALA A 218 -32.38 -20.42 -5.27
C ALA A 218 -33.72 -20.97 -5.80
N LYS A 219 -34.52 -21.61 -4.95
CA LYS A 219 -35.85 -22.13 -5.33
C LYS A 219 -36.82 -21.02 -5.76
N ASN A 220 -36.75 -19.84 -5.14
CA ASN A 220 -37.60 -18.70 -5.51
C ASN A 220 -37.15 -18.07 -6.83
N LEU A 221 -35.84 -18.00 -7.09
CA LEU A 221 -35.30 -17.54 -8.38
C LEU A 221 -35.69 -18.47 -9.53
N ASP A 222 -35.66 -19.79 -9.33
CA ASP A 222 -36.08 -20.76 -10.34
C ASP A 222 -37.57 -20.61 -10.69
N LYS A 223 -38.43 -20.38 -9.68
CA LYS A 223 -39.86 -20.10 -9.90
C LYS A 223 -40.09 -18.81 -10.68
N MET A 224 -39.33 -17.76 -10.37
CA MET A 224 -39.41 -16.48 -11.08
C MET A 224 -38.96 -16.64 -12.55
N SER A 225 -37.88 -17.37 -12.77
CA SER A 225 -37.39 -17.69 -14.12
C SER A 225 -38.43 -18.47 -14.94
N HIS A 226 -39.11 -19.44 -14.32
CA HIS A 226 -40.18 -20.19 -14.96
C HIS A 226 -41.38 -19.29 -15.34
N ASN A 227 -41.81 -18.40 -14.44
CA ASN A 227 -42.90 -17.47 -14.71
C ASN A 227 -42.56 -16.50 -15.85
N ILE A 228 -41.33 -15.99 -15.89
CA ILE A 228 -40.86 -15.12 -16.98
C ILE A 228 -40.86 -15.90 -18.30
N SER A 229 -40.38 -17.15 -18.31
CA SER A 229 -40.41 -17.99 -19.51
C SER A 229 -41.83 -18.22 -20.03
N MET A 230 -42.81 -18.42 -19.15
CA MET A 230 -44.21 -18.58 -19.53
C MET A 230 -44.80 -17.30 -20.12
N ILE A 231 -44.47 -16.14 -19.57
CA ILE A 231 -44.90 -14.84 -20.11
C ILE A 231 -44.31 -14.64 -21.50
N THR A 232 -43.02 -14.91 -21.68
CA THR A 232 -42.34 -14.77 -22.98
C THR A 232 -42.95 -15.68 -24.04
N ASN A 233 -43.26 -16.93 -23.69
CA ASN A 233 -43.92 -17.87 -24.61
C ASN A 233 -45.32 -17.39 -25.01
N LYS A 234 -46.15 -16.94 -24.05
CA LYS A 234 -47.47 -16.38 -24.35
C LYS A 234 -47.41 -15.12 -25.21
N LEU A 235 -46.38 -14.30 -25.04
CA LEU A 235 -46.16 -13.10 -25.85
C LEU A 235 -45.75 -13.45 -27.29
N GLU A 236 -44.92 -14.49 -27.47
CA GLU A 236 -44.59 -15.01 -28.79
C GLU A 236 -45.80 -15.61 -29.52
N ASP A 237 -46.65 -16.35 -28.80
CA ASP A 237 -47.86 -16.93 -29.37
C ASP A 237 -48.84 -15.83 -29.81
N LEU A 238 -48.98 -14.78 -29.00
CA LEU A 238 -49.77 -13.59 -29.35
C LEU A 238 -49.22 -12.85 -30.57
N LYS A 239 -47.89 -12.82 -30.73
CA LYS A 239 -47.24 -12.24 -31.92
C LYS A 239 -47.46 -13.09 -33.18
N LYS A 240 -47.57 -14.41 -33.05
CA LYS A 240 -47.82 -15.33 -34.16
C LYS A 240 -49.30 -15.40 -34.56
N SER A 241 -50.22 -15.11 -33.64
CA SER A 241 -51.67 -15.15 -33.88
C SER A 241 -52.21 -13.88 -34.56
N SER A 242 -51.45 -13.21 -35.44
CA SER A 242 -51.79 -11.90 -36.05
C SER A 242 -52.93 -11.94 -37.08
N SER A 243 -53.84 -12.92 -36.99
CA SER A 243 -55.12 -12.87 -37.70
C SER A 243 -56.06 -11.92 -36.95
N HIS A 244 -56.53 -10.90 -37.65
CA HIS A 244 -57.02 -9.64 -37.08
C HIS A 244 -58.42 -9.67 -36.44
N ASP A 245 -59.13 -10.81 -36.40
CA ASP A 245 -60.57 -10.82 -36.08
C ASP A 245 -60.99 -11.26 -34.67
N ASP A 246 -60.12 -11.88 -33.86
CA ASP A 246 -60.51 -12.38 -32.53
C ASP A 246 -59.99 -11.51 -31.38
N THR A 247 -60.58 -10.32 -31.25
CA THR A 247 -60.38 -9.42 -30.08
C THR A 247 -60.60 -10.13 -28.73
N LYS A 248 -61.52 -11.10 -28.66
CA LYS A 248 -61.75 -11.93 -27.46
C LYS A 248 -60.54 -12.79 -27.09
N SER A 249 -59.86 -13.35 -28.08
CA SER A 249 -58.66 -14.17 -27.86
C SER A 249 -57.52 -13.30 -27.34
N ILE A 250 -57.31 -12.13 -27.91
CA ILE A 250 -56.30 -11.16 -27.46
C ILE A 250 -56.55 -10.75 -26.00
N ILE A 251 -57.80 -10.42 -25.64
CA ILE A 251 -58.16 -10.06 -24.25
C ILE A 251 -57.87 -11.21 -23.28
N SER A 252 -58.18 -12.46 -23.67
CA SER A 252 -57.88 -13.65 -22.87
C SER A 252 -56.37 -13.85 -22.66
N TYR A 253 -55.56 -13.69 -23.71
CA TYR A 253 -54.10 -13.78 -23.62
C TYR A 253 -53.50 -12.67 -22.75
N VAL A 254 -53.96 -11.43 -22.90
CA VAL A 254 -53.52 -10.30 -22.08
C VAL A 254 -53.89 -10.53 -20.60
N GLY A 255 -55.10 -11.02 -20.32
CA GLY A 255 -55.50 -11.42 -18.97
C GLY A 255 -54.60 -12.51 -18.39
N GLY A 256 -54.25 -13.51 -19.20
CA GLY A 256 -53.34 -14.59 -18.82
C GLY A 256 -51.88 -14.15 -18.60
N ILE A 257 -51.43 -13.08 -19.25
CA ILE A 257 -50.12 -12.45 -19.01
C ILE A 257 -50.16 -11.63 -17.73
N MET A 258 -51.21 -10.82 -17.52
CA MET A 258 -51.38 -10.01 -16.30
C MET A 258 -51.40 -10.87 -15.03
N GLN A 259 -52.10 -12.01 -15.07
CA GLN A 259 -52.12 -12.95 -13.94
C GLN A 259 -50.73 -13.55 -13.63
N GLN A 260 -49.94 -13.87 -14.66
CA GLN A 260 -48.58 -14.38 -14.48
C GLN A 260 -47.63 -13.29 -13.99
N LEU A 261 -47.81 -12.05 -14.44
CA LEU A 261 -47.04 -10.91 -13.95
C LEU A 261 -47.31 -10.66 -12.46
N SER A 262 -48.58 -10.71 -12.04
CA SER A 262 -48.96 -10.59 -10.62
C SER A 262 -48.33 -11.71 -9.77
N SER A 263 -48.32 -12.95 -10.25
CA SER A 263 -47.61 -14.06 -9.59
C SER A 263 -46.10 -13.82 -9.51
N CYS A 264 -45.49 -13.23 -10.54
CA CYS A 264 -44.06 -12.89 -10.55
C CYS A 264 -43.73 -11.82 -9.49
N VAL A 265 -44.56 -10.78 -9.39
CA VAL A 265 -44.41 -9.70 -8.39
C VAL A 265 -44.50 -10.25 -6.96
N ASN A 266 -45.47 -11.10 -6.67
CA ASN A 266 -45.63 -11.71 -5.34
C ASN A 266 -44.42 -12.60 -4.96
N ASN A 267 -43.86 -13.33 -5.93
CA ASN A 267 -42.65 -14.13 -5.70
C ASN A 267 -41.40 -13.26 -5.48
N PHE A 268 -41.33 -12.11 -6.15
CA PHE A 268 -40.25 -11.15 -5.96
C PHE A 268 -40.31 -10.49 -4.58
N GLU A 269 -41.49 -10.08 -4.12
CA GLU A 269 -41.67 -9.52 -2.78
C GLU A 269 -41.26 -10.51 -1.70
N LYS A 270 -41.63 -11.79 -1.87
CA LYS A 270 -41.21 -12.87 -0.96
C LYS A 270 -39.69 -13.05 -0.95
N LEU A 271 -39.06 -13.01 -2.13
CA LEU A 271 -37.59 -13.07 -2.25
C LEU A 271 -36.92 -11.89 -1.52
N CYS A 272 -37.45 -10.67 -1.63
CA CYS A 272 -36.93 -9.51 -0.93
C CYS A 272 -37.00 -9.68 0.60
N ASN A 273 -38.09 -10.24 1.12
CA ASN A 273 -38.26 -10.50 2.56
C ASN A 273 -37.33 -11.63 3.06
N ASP A 274 -37.13 -12.68 2.25
CA ASP A 274 -36.16 -13.76 2.54
C ASP A 274 -34.71 -13.22 2.57
N ILE A 275 -34.37 -12.27 1.69
CA ILE A 275 -33.03 -11.64 1.69
C ILE A 275 -32.83 -10.75 2.93
N LYS A 276 -33.85 -9.98 3.34
CA LYS A 276 -33.80 -9.13 4.54
C LYS A 276 -33.55 -9.95 5.80
N THR A 277 -34.32 -11.02 5.99
CA THR A 277 -34.17 -11.92 7.15
C THR A 277 -32.78 -12.57 7.20
N ILE A 278 -32.24 -13.02 6.07
CA ILE A 278 -30.87 -13.57 6.02
C ILE A 278 -29.80 -12.51 6.34
N ASN A 279 -30.01 -11.25 5.97
CA ASN A 279 -29.08 -10.17 6.29
C ASN A 279 -29.16 -9.77 7.77
N GLU A 280 -30.34 -9.76 8.36
CA GLU A 280 -30.54 -9.52 9.80
C GLU A 280 -29.87 -10.63 10.64
N GLU A 281 -30.01 -11.90 10.24
CA GLU A 281 -29.32 -13.04 10.88
C GLU A 281 -27.79 -13.05 10.69
N LYS A 282 -27.27 -12.38 9.66
CA LYS A 282 -25.83 -12.20 9.43
C LYS A 282 -25.27 -11.01 10.21
N ASN A 283 -26.05 -9.94 10.35
CA ASN A 283 -25.67 -8.77 11.13
C ASN A 283 -25.75 -9.03 12.65
N SER A 284 -26.40 -10.11 13.08
CA SER A 284 -26.41 -10.57 14.47
C SER A 284 -25.27 -11.55 14.82
N LYS A 285 -24.26 -11.76 13.96
CA LYS A 285 -23.19 -12.74 14.21
C LYS A 285 -21.85 -12.11 14.64
N SER A 286 -21.53 -12.41 15.91
CA SER A 286 -20.26 -12.32 16.63
C SER A 286 -19.77 -10.90 16.89
N ASN A 287 -20.04 -10.44 18.11
CA ASN A 287 -19.34 -9.30 18.70
C ASN A 287 -17.83 -9.55 18.56
N TYR A 288 -17.07 -8.55 18.12
CA TYR A 288 -15.62 -8.67 17.88
C TYR A 288 -14.87 -9.30 19.07
N GLU A 289 -15.38 -9.09 20.28
CA GLU A 289 -14.91 -9.71 21.53
C GLU A 289 -14.98 -11.24 21.52
N GLU A 290 -16.07 -11.84 21.01
CA GLU A 290 -16.24 -13.30 20.92
C GLU A 290 -15.28 -13.91 19.89
N TYR A 291 -15.03 -13.22 18.77
CA TYR A 291 -14.02 -13.64 17.79
C TYR A 291 -12.60 -13.56 18.36
N ILE A 292 -12.29 -12.51 19.12
CA ILE A 292 -10.99 -12.39 19.80
C ILE A 292 -10.83 -13.47 20.86
N ASP A 293 -11.90 -13.79 21.58
CA ASP A 293 -11.90 -14.84 22.58
C ASP A 293 -11.72 -16.24 21.94
N ASP A 294 -12.41 -16.51 20.82
CA ASP A 294 -12.23 -17.75 20.05
C ASP A 294 -10.82 -17.84 19.45
N MET A 295 -10.24 -16.73 18.97
CA MET A 295 -8.84 -16.70 18.51
C MET A 295 -7.83 -16.98 19.62
N LYS A 296 -8.11 -16.54 20.86
CA LYS A 296 -7.22 -16.76 22.01
C LYS A 296 -7.37 -18.16 22.61
N ASN A 297 -8.59 -18.66 22.68
CA ASN A 297 -8.91 -19.83 23.48
C ASN A 297 -9.00 -21.11 22.63
N SER A 298 -9.43 -21.02 21.38
CA SER A 298 -9.52 -22.19 20.49
C SER A 298 -8.15 -22.72 20.08
N GLU A 299 -8.05 -24.03 19.86
CA GLU A 299 -6.80 -24.67 19.44
C GLU A 299 -6.33 -24.18 18.05
N ASN A 300 -7.29 -23.93 17.15
CA ASN A 300 -7.01 -23.39 15.82
C ASN A 300 -6.56 -21.92 15.89
N GLY A 301 -7.19 -21.11 16.75
CA GLY A 301 -6.78 -19.74 17.04
C GLY A 301 -5.36 -19.67 17.60
N LYS A 302 -5.04 -20.53 18.58
CA LYS A 302 -3.68 -20.66 19.14
C LYS A 302 -2.64 -21.06 18.08
N LYS A 303 -2.95 -22.03 17.21
CA LYS A 303 -2.08 -22.42 16.08
C LYS A 303 -1.87 -21.27 15.11
N PHE A 304 -2.92 -20.50 14.81
CA PHE A 304 -2.83 -19.30 13.97
C PHE A 304 -1.97 -18.22 14.61
N LEU A 305 -2.22 -17.87 15.87
CA LEU A 305 -1.45 -16.87 16.62
C LEU A 305 0.03 -17.25 16.72
N LYS A 306 0.35 -18.54 16.89
CA LYS A 306 1.74 -19.02 16.89
C LYS A 306 2.42 -18.84 15.52
N LYS A 307 1.71 -19.16 14.42
CA LYS A 307 2.21 -18.92 13.06
C LYS A 307 2.37 -17.43 12.77
N PHE A 308 1.40 -16.63 13.19
CA PHE A 308 1.41 -15.18 13.04
C PHE A 308 2.57 -14.56 13.80
N SER A 309 2.74 -14.91 15.08
CA SER A 309 3.87 -14.47 15.90
C SER A 309 5.21 -14.85 15.26
N LYS A 310 5.38 -16.09 14.79
CA LYS A 310 6.59 -16.52 14.09
C LYS A 310 6.85 -15.70 12.82
N SER A 311 5.81 -15.44 12.03
CA SER A 311 5.91 -14.59 10.82
C SER A 311 6.30 -13.16 11.18
N PHE A 312 5.68 -12.60 12.21
CA PHE A 312 5.94 -11.25 12.69
C PHE A 312 7.38 -11.10 13.19
N TYR A 313 7.88 -12.04 14.00
CA TYR A 313 9.28 -12.05 14.44
C TYR A 313 10.27 -12.19 13.28
N ARG A 314 9.93 -12.97 12.24
CA ARG A 314 10.76 -13.07 11.04
C ARG A 314 10.87 -11.71 10.34
N ILE A 315 9.75 -11.04 10.11
CA ILE A 315 9.72 -9.71 9.47
C ILE A 315 10.51 -8.69 10.31
N LEU A 316 10.31 -8.69 11.63
CA LEU A 316 10.98 -7.76 12.55
C LEU A 316 12.51 -7.98 12.54
N ASN A 317 12.96 -9.23 12.49
CA ASN A 317 14.38 -9.56 12.37
C ASN A 317 14.97 -9.18 11.00
N GLU A 318 14.21 -9.31 9.92
CA GLU A 318 14.62 -8.86 8.59
C GLU A 318 14.77 -7.33 8.53
N GLU A 319 13.82 -6.58 9.10
CA GLU A 319 13.92 -5.12 9.21
C GLU A 319 15.10 -4.68 10.08
N LYS A 320 15.30 -5.32 11.24
CA LYS A 320 16.46 -5.05 12.11
C LYS A 320 17.78 -5.26 11.36
N LYS A 321 17.91 -6.36 10.61
CA LYS A 321 19.10 -6.64 9.78
C LYS A 321 19.29 -5.59 8.68
N LYS A 322 18.20 -5.14 8.04
CA LYS A 322 18.24 -4.10 7.01
C LYS A 322 18.74 -2.76 7.58
N ILE A 323 18.17 -2.33 8.70
CA ILE A 323 18.58 -1.09 9.39
C ILE A 323 20.06 -1.18 9.80
N GLN A 324 20.51 -2.31 10.33
CA GLN A 324 21.91 -2.52 10.71
C GLN A 324 22.86 -2.44 9.51
N LYS A 325 22.50 -3.06 8.37
CA LYS A 325 23.27 -2.97 7.11
C LYS A 325 23.35 -1.54 6.59
N ASP A 326 22.24 -0.80 6.62
CA ASP A 326 22.21 0.58 6.15
C ASP A 326 23.03 1.52 7.06
N TYR A 327 23.01 1.27 8.38
CA TYR A 327 23.88 1.97 9.32
C TYR A 327 25.37 1.70 9.04
N GLN A 328 25.75 0.44 8.83
CA GLN A 328 27.13 0.06 8.47
C GLN A 328 27.58 0.72 7.17
N ARG A 329 26.73 0.73 6.12
CA ARG A 329 27.03 1.41 4.85
C ARG A 329 27.26 2.91 5.02
N LYS A 330 26.47 3.58 5.87
CA LYS A 330 26.68 5.00 6.18
C LYS A 330 28.00 5.22 6.90
N LEU A 331 28.32 4.37 7.88
CA LEU A 331 29.56 4.45 8.63
C LEU A 331 30.80 4.23 7.74
N GLU A 332 30.75 3.29 6.80
CA GLU A 332 31.80 3.10 5.79
C GLU A 332 31.95 4.29 4.85
N LYS A 333 30.84 4.91 4.42
CA LYS A 333 30.88 6.11 3.58
C LYS A 333 31.57 7.26 4.31
N GLU A 334 31.27 7.48 5.59
CA GLU A 334 31.92 8.51 6.39
C GLU A 334 33.40 8.21 6.63
N LYS A 335 33.76 6.95 6.93
CA LYS A 335 35.18 6.53 7.01
C LYS A 335 35.94 6.81 5.71
N LYS A 336 35.34 6.51 4.55
CA LYS A 336 35.93 6.80 3.23
C LYS A 336 36.10 8.30 2.98
N LYS A 337 35.13 9.13 3.38
CA LYS A 337 35.24 10.60 3.28
C LYS A 337 36.39 11.12 4.15
N LEU A 338 36.49 10.64 5.39
CA LEU A 338 37.55 11.05 6.32
C LEU A 338 38.94 10.65 5.80
N SER A 339 39.09 9.43 5.28
CA SER A 339 40.35 8.98 4.66
C SER A 339 40.75 9.85 3.46
N LYS A 340 39.79 10.21 2.57
CA LYS A 340 40.04 11.14 1.47
C LYS A 340 40.46 12.52 1.95
N PHE A 341 39.86 13.01 3.03
CA PHE A 341 40.22 14.29 3.64
C PHE A 341 41.66 14.26 4.17
N HIS A 342 42.03 13.23 4.92
CA HIS A 342 43.41 13.07 5.42
C HIS A 342 44.43 12.98 4.28
N HIS A 343 44.15 12.19 3.23
CA HIS A 343 45.05 12.08 2.08
C HIS A 343 45.22 13.42 1.35
N LYS A 344 44.12 14.17 1.14
CA LYS A 344 44.17 15.50 0.52
C LYS A 344 44.94 16.51 1.38
N SER A 345 44.78 16.46 2.70
CA SER A 345 45.52 17.30 3.63
C SER A 345 47.01 16.95 3.66
N SER A 346 47.36 15.66 3.61
CA SER A 346 48.75 15.18 3.52
C SER A 346 49.43 15.66 2.24
N LEU A 347 48.77 15.52 1.08
CA LEU A 347 49.30 16.01 -0.20
C LEU A 347 49.50 17.54 -0.21
N LYS A 348 48.57 18.29 0.39
CA LYS A 348 48.71 19.73 0.55
C LYS A 348 49.89 20.11 1.45
N ALA A 349 50.15 19.35 2.51
CA ALA A 349 51.30 19.57 3.39
C ALA A 349 52.62 19.29 2.65
N GLU A 350 52.70 18.23 1.84
CA GLU A 350 53.87 17.95 1.00
C GLU A 350 54.11 19.03 -0.06
N HIS A 351 53.06 19.50 -0.74
CA HIS A 351 53.16 20.61 -1.69
C HIS A 351 53.56 21.93 -1.02
N ALA A 352 53.06 22.22 0.18
CA ALA A 352 53.45 23.40 0.95
C ALA A 352 54.93 23.33 1.36
N HIS A 353 55.42 22.18 1.83
CA HIS A 353 56.83 21.97 2.12
C HIS A 353 57.73 22.13 0.89
N LYS A 354 57.28 21.68 -0.29
CA LYS A 354 58.04 21.80 -1.54
C LYS A 354 58.05 23.24 -2.10
N THR A 355 57.05 24.05 -1.77
CA THR A 355 56.92 25.45 -2.24
C THR A 355 57.62 26.45 -1.31
N LEU A 356 57.92 26.08 -0.06
CA LEU A 356 58.58 26.92 0.95
C LEU A 356 60.12 26.91 0.89
N VAL A 357 60.75 26.20 -0.04
CA VAL A 357 62.22 26.15 -0.17
C VAL A 357 62.78 27.32 -1.02
N LEU A 358 61.94 28.20 -1.59
CA LEU A 358 62.40 29.25 -2.52
C LEU A 358 61.81 30.66 -2.33
N LYS A 359 61.25 31.00 -1.17
CA LYS A 359 60.90 32.40 -0.87
C LYS A 359 61.35 32.85 0.52
N GLU A 360 61.88 34.07 0.48
CA GLU A 360 62.43 34.96 1.52
C GLU A 360 61.86 34.82 2.94
N PRO A 361 62.66 35.22 3.95
CA PRO A 361 62.29 35.07 5.35
C PRO A 361 61.06 35.92 5.67
N LEU A 362 59.91 35.27 5.81
CA LEU A 362 58.71 35.88 6.35
C LEU A 362 58.96 36.26 7.81
N ASP A 363 58.47 37.43 8.18
CA ASP A 363 58.73 38.12 9.44
C ASP A 363 58.63 37.20 10.68
N ARG A 364 59.64 37.23 11.53
CA ARG A 364 59.77 36.34 12.70
C ARG A 364 58.70 36.56 13.77
N GLU A 365 57.99 37.68 13.72
CA GLU A 365 56.87 37.98 14.62
C GLU A 365 55.57 37.32 14.17
N ILE A 366 55.22 37.41 12.88
CA ILE A 366 53.99 36.82 12.33
C ILE A 366 53.99 35.29 12.52
N THR A 367 55.17 34.66 12.43
CA THR A 367 55.32 33.22 12.67
C THR A 367 55.20 32.82 14.14
N LYS A 368 55.48 33.71 15.09
CA LYS A 368 55.25 33.45 16.52
C LYS A 368 53.77 33.53 16.87
N ASP A 369 53.10 34.58 16.42
CA ASP A 369 51.66 34.78 16.67
C ASP A 369 50.82 33.65 16.06
N LEU A 370 51.17 33.21 14.83
CA LEU A 370 50.50 32.06 14.23
C LEU A 370 50.71 30.79 15.05
N ASN A 371 51.95 30.52 15.49
CA ASN A 371 52.26 29.33 16.28
C ASN A 371 51.55 29.35 17.64
N GLU A 372 51.38 30.52 18.26
CA GLU A 372 50.64 30.68 19.50
C GLU A 372 49.12 30.45 19.30
N ILE A 373 48.55 30.96 18.20
CA ILE A 373 47.16 30.66 17.82
C ILE A 373 46.97 29.16 17.59
N TYR A 374 47.88 28.50 16.87
CA TYR A 374 47.82 27.05 16.65
C TYR A 374 47.91 26.26 17.96
N ARG A 375 48.79 26.68 18.89
CA ARG A 375 48.94 26.05 20.20
C ARG A 375 47.67 26.19 21.05
N ASN A 376 47.06 27.38 21.04
CA ASN A 376 45.83 27.66 21.76
C ASN A 376 44.63 26.88 21.18
N ALA A 377 44.54 26.80 19.84
CA ALA A 377 43.52 25.99 19.18
C ALA A 377 43.67 24.50 19.52
N PHE A 378 44.89 23.98 19.56
CA PHE A 378 45.16 22.58 19.90
C PHE A 378 44.76 22.24 21.34
N LEU A 379 45.12 23.10 22.31
CA LEU A 379 44.71 22.95 23.71
C LEU A 379 43.18 23.01 23.87
N THR A 380 42.50 23.86 23.10
CA THR A 380 41.04 23.95 23.13
C THR A 380 40.38 22.66 22.63
N ILE A 381 40.91 22.08 21.55
CA ILE A 381 40.42 20.80 21.01
C ILE A 381 40.63 19.67 22.04
N GLU A 382 41.81 19.61 22.66
CA GLU A 382 42.13 18.60 23.67
C GLU A 382 41.20 18.70 24.90
N ASN A 383 40.85 19.92 25.32
CA ASN A 383 39.90 20.13 26.41
C ASN A 383 38.47 19.69 26.04
N MET A 384 38.01 19.99 24.81
CA MET A 384 36.70 19.52 24.34
C MET A 384 36.63 18.00 24.23
N GLU A 385 37.72 17.33 23.85
CA GLU A 385 37.79 15.85 23.84
C GLU A 385 37.69 15.27 25.25
N LYS A 386 38.34 15.88 26.25
CA LYS A 386 38.23 15.48 27.65
C LYS A 386 36.79 15.68 28.19
N GLU A 387 36.14 16.79 27.86
CA GLU A 387 34.74 17.03 28.25
C GLU A 387 33.79 15.99 27.62
N ASN A 388 33.98 15.64 26.35
CA ASN A 388 33.19 14.60 25.69
C ASN A 388 33.36 13.23 26.35
N GLN A 389 34.58 12.86 26.74
CA GLN A 389 34.82 11.60 27.48
C GLN A 389 34.11 11.58 28.85
N ILE A 390 34.02 12.73 29.53
CA ILE A 390 33.30 12.84 30.80
C ILE A 390 31.79 12.68 30.58
N LEU A 391 31.25 13.28 29.51
CA LEU A 391 29.84 13.13 29.13
C LEU A 391 29.48 11.67 28.82
N GLU A 392 30.31 10.97 28.05
CA GLU A 392 30.10 9.55 27.74
C GLU A 392 30.08 8.70 29.02
N LYS A 393 31.04 8.88 29.92
CA LYS A 393 31.08 8.17 31.22
C LYS A 393 29.86 8.48 32.08
N THR A 394 29.38 9.72 32.08
CA THR A 394 28.18 10.13 32.83
C THR A 394 26.94 9.41 32.30
N LEU A 395 26.82 9.30 30.97
CA LEU A 395 25.70 8.64 30.32
C LEU A 395 25.69 7.13 30.57
N GLU A 396 26.86 6.49 30.59
CA GLU A 396 27.01 5.08 30.99
C GLU A 396 26.58 4.83 32.44
N ILE A 397 26.96 5.72 33.37
CA ILE A 397 26.54 5.66 34.78
C ILE A 397 25.02 5.76 34.90
N ASP A 398 24.38 6.66 34.16
CA ASP A 398 22.92 6.81 34.15
C ASP A 398 22.20 5.57 33.62
N ILE A 399 22.73 4.93 32.58
CA ILE A 399 22.21 3.66 32.05
C ILE A 399 22.33 2.57 33.12
N MET A 400 23.49 2.45 33.78
CA MET A 400 23.69 1.48 34.86
C MET A 400 22.75 1.72 36.06
N ASN A 401 22.52 2.98 36.44
CA ASN A 401 21.61 3.34 37.52
C ASN A 401 20.15 3.02 37.19
N LYS A 402 19.72 3.26 35.94
CA LYS A 402 18.39 2.85 35.47
C LYS A 402 18.22 1.34 35.52
N LYS A 403 19.24 0.58 35.10
CA LYS A 403 19.23 -0.88 35.14
C LYS A 403 19.13 -1.43 36.58
N LYS A 404 19.91 -0.87 37.52
CA LYS A 404 19.82 -1.23 38.94
C LYS A 404 18.45 -0.90 39.55
N LYS A 405 17.84 0.23 39.17
CA LYS A 405 16.47 0.59 39.60
C LYS A 405 15.44 -0.42 39.08
N SER A 406 15.55 -0.87 37.84
CA SER A 406 14.65 -1.93 37.32
C SER A 406 14.86 -3.27 38.00
N GLU A 407 16.11 -3.67 38.30
CA GLU A 407 16.42 -4.92 39.00
C GLU A 407 15.92 -4.92 40.45
N ASN A 408 16.03 -3.79 41.16
CA ASN A 408 15.50 -3.66 42.52
C ASN A 408 13.96 -3.64 42.54
N LYS A 409 13.31 -3.10 41.51
CA LYS A 409 11.84 -3.14 41.41
C LYS A 409 11.32 -4.58 41.25
N ILE A 410 12.02 -5.40 40.45
CA ILE A 410 11.70 -6.83 40.28
C ILE A 410 11.89 -7.60 41.59
N LYS A 411 12.97 -7.34 42.34
CA LYS A 411 13.22 -8.01 43.64
C LYS A 411 12.23 -7.61 44.74
N ASN A 412 11.73 -6.37 44.73
CA ASN A 412 10.71 -5.94 45.69
C ASN A 412 9.32 -6.52 45.37
N GLU A 413 9.03 -6.79 44.09
CA GLU A 413 7.79 -7.47 43.67
C GLU A 413 7.82 -8.99 43.99
N GLU A 414 9.00 -9.62 44.05
CA GLU A 414 9.14 -11.03 44.49
C GLU A 414 9.02 -11.22 46.01
N ASN A 415 9.31 -10.20 46.83
CA ASN A 415 9.25 -10.29 48.30
C ASN A 415 7.93 -9.84 48.93
N GLN A 416 6.93 -9.41 48.14
CA GLN A 416 5.57 -9.07 48.62
C GLN A 416 4.55 -10.16 48.27
N LYS A 417 4.87 -11.42 48.61
CA LYS A 417 3.90 -12.51 48.61
C LYS A 417 3.58 -12.87 50.07
N PRO A 418 2.46 -12.39 50.64
CA PRO A 418 2.09 -12.75 52.00
C PRO A 418 1.46 -14.15 52.01
N GLU A 419 2.03 -15.03 52.83
CA GLU A 419 1.35 -16.24 53.28
C GLU A 419 0.27 -15.84 54.30
N SER A 420 -1.00 -16.05 53.95
CA SER A 420 -2.00 -16.62 54.86
C SER A 420 -3.29 -16.97 54.11
N ASN A 421 -3.80 -18.16 54.41
CA ASN A 421 -4.97 -18.81 53.82
C ASN A 421 -6.29 -18.29 54.43
N VAL A 422 -7.39 -18.29 53.67
CA VAL A 422 -8.50 -19.29 53.73
C VAL A 422 -9.76 -18.73 53.02
N ALA A 423 -10.39 -19.62 52.26
CA ALA A 423 -11.77 -19.64 51.75
C ALA A 423 -12.10 -19.02 50.37
N GLU A 424 -12.35 -19.97 49.46
CA GLU A 424 -13.41 -20.00 48.45
C GLU A 424 -13.28 -19.23 47.13
N ASN A 425 -13.32 -20.08 46.09
CA ASN A 425 -13.86 -19.89 44.76
C ASN A 425 -12.95 -19.47 43.59
N ASN A 426 -13.07 -20.32 42.56
CA ASN A 426 -12.90 -20.09 41.13
C ASN A 426 -11.49 -20.20 40.51
N LEU A 427 -11.26 -21.39 39.94
CA LEU A 427 -11.01 -21.61 38.51
C LEU A 427 -10.09 -20.59 37.82
N LEU A 428 -8.79 -20.85 37.88
CA LEU A 428 -7.92 -20.78 36.69
C LEU A 428 -6.64 -21.60 36.96
N ALA A 429 -6.55 -22.77 36.33
CA ALA A 429 -5.40 -23.63 36.45
C ALA A 429 -4.19 -23.05 35.69
N LYS A 430 -3.13 -22.87 36.47
CA LYS A 430 -1.70 -22.68 36.17
C LYS A 430 -1.24 -23.23 34.81
N LEU A 431 -0.61 -22.36 34.02
CA LEU A 431 0.46 -22.74 33.09
C LEU A 431 1.79 -22.44 33.79
N ASP A 432 2.47 -23.50 34.20
CA ASP A 432 3.81 -23.49 34.74
C ASP A 432 4.82 -23.18 33.62
N LEU A 433 5.56 -22.09 33.76
CA LEU A 433 6.53 -21.59 32.77
C LEU A 433 7.99 -21.96 33.13
N ASN A 434 8.21 -22.79 34.15
CA ASN A 434 9.55 -23.21 34.56
C ASN A 434 10.11 -24.41 33.78
N GLU A 435 9.36 -25.01 32.86
CA GLU A 435 9.83 -26.14 32.06
C GLU A 435 10.59 -25.75 30.77
N CYS A 436 10.75 -24.45 30.47
CA CYS A 436 11.42 -23.97 29.24
C CYS A 436 12.87 -23.51 29.40
N ARG A 437 13.53 -23.74 30.55
CA ARG A 437 14.93 -23.31 30.79
C ARG A 437 15.99 -24.41 30.91
N GLN A 438 15.67 -25.68 30.62
CA GLN A 438 16.64 -26.79 30.69
C GLN A 438 16.91 -27.50 29.35
N ILE A 439 17.15 -26.77 28.24
CA ILE A 439 17.60 -27.40 26.96
C ILE A 439 18.84 -26.71 26.35
N HIS A 440 19.66 -25.98 27.11
CA HIS A 440 20.93 -25.45 26.58
C HIS A 440 22.13 -25.60 27.51
N SER A 441 22.26 -26.77 28.13
CA SER A 441 23.46 -27.11 28.91
C SER A 441 23.73 -28.62 28.94
N ALA A 442 23.84 -29.24 27.77
CA ALA A 442 24.53 -30.51 27.57
C ALA A 442 24.68 -30.73 26.07
N GLU A 443 25.81 -30.30 25.48
CA GLU A 443 26.44 -30.87 24.28
C GLU A 443 27.55 -29.90 23.81
N SER A 444 28.63 -29.85 24.57
CA SER A 444 29.92 -29.31 24.15
C SER A 444 31.02 -29.99 24.95
N SER A 445 31.21 -31.29 24.70
CA SER A 445 32.44 -32.00 25.03
C SER A 445 32.49 -33.35 24.31
N SER A 446 33.19 -33.40 23.18
CA SER A 446 34.20 -34.44 22.90
C SER A 446 34.59 -34.40 21.42
N ILE A 447 35.70 -33.73 21.18
CA ILE A 447 36.56 -33.95 20.03
C ILE A 447 37.24 -35.32 20.20
N LYS A 448 37.15 -36.21 19.20
CA LYS A 448 38.22 -37.14 18.79
C LYS A 448 37.86 -37.86 17.46
N ASN A 449 38.64 -37.50 16.44
CA ASN A 449 39.22 -38.29 15.34
C ASN A 449 38.42 -39.44 14.68
N ASN A 450 38.16 -39.32 13.37
CA ASN A 450 38.92 -40.04 12.32
C ASN A 450 38.41 -39.67 10.90
N GLU A 451 39.39 -39.41 10.02
CA GLU A 451 39.36 -39.30 8.55
C GLU A 451 38.87 -40.60 7.85
N PRO A 452 38.87 -40.69 6.49
CA PRO A 452 38.48 -39.73 5.44
C PRO A 452 37.54 -40.39 4.40
N HIS A 453 36.95 -39.63 3.47
CA HIS A 453 36.98 -39.99 2.04
C HIS A 453 36.51 -38.84 1.13
N SER A 454 37.22 -38.78 0.01
CA SER A 454 37.17 -37.93 -1.17
C SER A 454 35.81 -37.86 -1.88
N TYR A 455 35.51 -36.75 -2.57
CA TYR A 455 35.66 -36.63 -4.03
C TYR A 455 35.22 -35.25 -4.57
N SER A 456 36.10 -34.74 -5.44
CA SER A 456 35.85 -33.98 -6.68
C SER A 456 35.11 -32.64 -6.65
N THR A 457 35.93 -31.61 -6.78
CA THR A 457 35.71 -30.37 -7.54
C THR A 457 35.26 -30.63 -8.98
N THR A 458 34.30 -29.87 -9.48
CA THR A 458 34.27 -29.38 -10.87
C THR A 458 33.74 -27.96 -10.90
N SER A 459 34.65 -27.07 -11.27
CA SER A 459 34.48 -25.73 -11.82
C SER A 459 33.57 -25.73 -13.06
N PHE A 460 32.81 -24.66 -13.27
CA PHE A 460 32.36 -24.27 -14.60
C PHE A 460 32.59 -22.76 -14.76
N GLU A 461 33.34 -22.46 -15.80
CA GLU A 461 33.89 -21.17 -16.18
C GLU A 461 32.87 -20.29 -16.90
N ASP A 462 33.16 -19.00 -16.85
CA ASP A 462 32.55 -17.91 -17.62
C ASP A 462 32.82 -18.09 -19.13
N ASP A 463 31.82 -17.80 -19.96
CA ASP A 463 32.02 -17.55 -21.39
C ASP A 463 31.40 -16.21 -21.79
N ILE A 464 32.29 -15.29 -22.13
CA ILE A 464 32.04 -14.01 -22.80
C ILE A 464 32.29 -14.26 -24.29
N SER A 465 31.30 -13.99 -25.13
CA SER A 465 31.51 -13.80 -26.58
C SER A 465 30.88 -12.50 -27.03
N ASP A 466 31.76 -11.54 -27.30
CA ASP A 466 31.56 -10.49 -28.29
C ASP A 466 31.50 -11.13 -29.68
N ASP A 467 30.58 -10.68 -30.53
CA ASP A 467 30.86 -10.70 -31.96
C ASP A 467 30.23 -9.49 -32.66
N LYS A 468 31.12 -8.71 -33.27
CA LYS A 468 30.83 -7.69 -34.29
C LYS A 468 31.00 -8.37 -35.64
N ASN A 469 30.08 -8.11 -36.57
CA ASN A 469 30.37 -7.61 -37.94
C ASN A 469 29.13 -7.69 -38.84
N ILE A 470 28.63 -6.51 -39.21
CA ILE A 470 28.34 -5.96 -40.56
C ILE A 470 27.34 -4.82 -40.40
#